data_AF-A0A9X4KYD0-F1
#
_entry.id   AF-A0A9X4KYD0-F1
#
_cell.length_a   1.000
_cell.length_b   1.000
_cell.length_c   1.000
_cell.angle_alpha   90.00
_cell.angle_beta   90.00
_cell.angle_gamma   90.00
#
_symmetry.space_group_name_H-M   'P 1'
#
loop_
_entity.id
_entity.type
_entity.pdbx_description
1 polymer ?
#
loop_
_entity_poly.entity_id
_entity_poly.type
_entity_poly.pdbx_seq_one_letter_code
_entity_poly.pdbx_strand_id
1 'polypeptide(L)'
;MRRYARSARSFGLKRKAVIIFLLLVILPTLGVGVIVQLQFNQILRKQFKDTTIRNLDSVVSQLEEQTSTVEDIADYMILSPDLNEYLRPWPELSNERSENLKRAIEGMLTFHLFSKKYIRSFSIEGFNGHNIDMGGACHCR
;
A
#
# COMPACT_ATOMS: atom_id res chain seq x y z
N MET A 1 58.23 -31.15 -5.07
CA MET A 1 57.99 -29.92 -4.28
C MET A 1 58.92 -29.84 -3.05
N ARG A 2 60.24 -29.68 -3.21
CA ARG A 2 61.22 -29.77 -2.09
C ARG A 2 62.27 -28.64 -2.07
N ARG A 3 62.10 -27.58 -2.86
CA ARG A 3 63.08 -26.46 -2.99
C ARG A 3 62.75 -25.20 -2.19
N TYR A 4 61.51 -24.99 -1.73
CA TYR A 4 61.16 -23.79 -0.94
C TYR A 4 61.62 -23.84 0.52
N ALA A 5 61.88 -25.03 1.08
CA ALA A 5 62.29 -25.19 2.48
C ALA A 5 63.73 -24.73 2.79
N ARG A 6 64.60 -24.56 1.77
CA ARG A 6 66.01 -24.16 1.98
C ARG A 6 66.26 -22.65 1.89
N SER A 7 65.32 -21.86 1.38
CA SER A 7 65.48 -20.40 1.26
C SER A 7 65.09 -19.62 2.53
N ALA A 8 64.71 -20.31 3.62
CA ALA A 8 64.31 -19.70 4.89
C ALA A 8 65.47 -19.57 5.92
N ARG A 9 66.70 -19.97 5.53
CA ARG A 9 67.86 -20.02 6.43
C ARG A 9 68.67 -18.71 6.51
N SER A 10 68.44 -17.75 5.61
CA SER A 10 69.14 -16.45 5.59
C SER A 10 68.29 -15.23 5.99
N PHE A 11 67.00 -15.41 6.34
CA PHE A 11 66.16 -14.29 6.78
C PHE A 11 66.31 -14.07 8.28
N GLY A 12 66.87 -12.92 8.66
CA GLY A 12 67.08 -12.52 10.05
C GLY A 12 65.80 -12.57 10.88
N LEU A 13 65.94 -12.99 12.15
CA LEU A 13 64.85 -13.22 13.12
C LEU A 13 63.80 -12.09 13.15
N LYS A 14 64.26 -10.84 13.02
CA LYS A 14 63.42 -9.63 13.01
C LYS A 14 62.32 -9.68 11.94
N ARG A 15 62.63 -10.16 10.74
CA ARG A 15 61.66 -10.22 9.63
C ARG A 15 60.60 -11.32 9.84
N LYS A 16 60.96 -12.42 10.50
CA LYS A 16 60.02 -13.49 10.87
C LYS A 16 59.03 -13.02 11.94
N ALA A 17 59.51 -12.30 12.95
CA ALA A 17 58.67 -11.72 14.00
C ALA A 17 57.65 -10.72 13.44
N VAL A 18 58.09 -9.84 12.53
CA VAL A 18 57.18 -8.88 11.86
C VAL A 18 56.09 -9.58 11.05
N ILE A 19 56.43 -10.65 10.33
CA ILE A 19 55.44 -11.41 9.55
C ILE A 19 54.39 -12.05 10.47
N ILE A 20 54.81 -12.68 11.57
CA ILE A 20 53.89 -13.32 12.52
C ILE A 20 52.97 -12.27 13.18
N PHE A 21 53.51 -11.11 13.54
CA PHE A 21 52.73 -10.00 14.08
C PHE A 21 51.70 -9.49 13.07
N LEU A 22 52.10 -9.30 11.81
CA LEU A 22 51.20 -8.89 10.73
C LEU A 22 50.09 -9.91 10.50
N LEU A 23 50.41 -11.20 10.53
CA LEU A 23 49.46 -12.29 10.36
C LEU A 23 48.44 -12.32 11.51
N LEU A 24 48.89 -12.14 12.75
CA LEU A 24 48.03 -12.09 13.93
C LEU A 24 47.08 -10.89 13.96
N VAL A 25 47.40 -9.80 13.26
CA VAL A 25 46.53 -8.61 13.19
C VAL A 25 45.60 -8.67 11.97
N ILE A 26 46.12 -9.05 10.81
CA ILE A 26 45.35 -9.09 9.55
C ILE A 26 44.30 -10.20 9.56
N LEU A 27 44.64 -11.40 10.06
CA LEU A 27 43.75 -12.54 10.00
C LEU A 27 42.45 -12.35 10.81
N PRO A 28 42.47 -11.86 12.07
CA PRO A 28 41.24 -11.60 12.79
C PRO A 28 40.46 -10.39 12.24
N THR A 29 41.13 -9.36 11.72
CA THR A 29 40.42 -8.22 11.10
C THR A 29 39.69 -8.61 9.83
N LEU A 30 40.31 -9.42 8.96
CA LEU A 30 39.63 -10.00 7.80
C LEU A 30 38.49 -10.94 8.21
N GLY A 31 38.70 -11.78 9.23
CA GLY A 31 37.69 -12.69 9.75
C GLY A 31 36.43 -11.96 10.23
N VAL A 32 36.60 -10.92 11.06
CA VAL A 32 35.48 -10.07 11.51
C VAL A 32 34.84 -9.35 10.33
N GLY A 33 35.62 -8.82 9.40
CA GLY A 33 35.11 -8.16 8.19
C GLY A 33 34.18 -9.05 7.36
N VAL A 34 34.56 -10.31 7.14
CA VAL A 34 33.74 -11.29 6.41
C VAL A 34 32.44 -11.61 7.15
N ILE A 35 32.51 -11.84 8.48
CA ILE A 35 31.32 -12.12 9.30
C ILE A 35 30.34 -10.96 9.26
N VAL A 36 30.83 -9.73 9.42
CA VAL A 36 30.02 -8.51 9.37
C VAL A 36 29.34 -8.38 8.01
N GLN A 37 30.08 -8.57 6.91
CA GLN A 37 29.53 -8.50 5.55
C GLN A 37 28.37 -9.51 5.34
N LEU A 38 28.52 -10.74 5.84
CA LEU A 38 27.50 -11.78 5.73
C LEU A 38 26.23 -11.43 6.53
N GLN A 39 26.41 -10.94 7.75
CA GLN A 39 25.28 -10.51 8.61
C GLN A 39 24.55 -9.31 8.03
N PHE A 40 25.29 -8.32 7.51
CA PHE A 40 24.70 -7.15 6.85
C PHE A 40 23.80 -7.54 5.68
N ASN A 41 24.25 -8.47 4.82
CA ASN A 41 23.42 -8.95 3.71
C ASN A 41 22.13 -9.64 4.16
N GLN A 42 22.18 -10.39 5.26
CA GLN A 42 20.99 -11.05 5.83
C GLN A 42 20.03 -10.03 6.43
N ILE A 43 20.54 -9.06 7.19
CA ILE A 43 19.75 -8.01 7.83
C ILE A 43 19.09 -7.12 6.78
N LEU A 44 19.83 -6.67 5.76
CA LEU A 44 19.29 -5.83 4.68
C LEU A 44 18.19 -6.56 3.91
N ARG A 45 18.40 -7.84 3.58
CA ARG A 45 17.37 -8.66 2.92
C ARG A 45 16.12 -8.82 3.79
N LYS A 46 16.30 -9.02 5.10
CA LYS A 46 15.20 -9.18 6.05
C LYS A 46 14.44 -7.87 6.23
N GLN A 47 15.12 -6.75 6.43
CA GLN A 47 14.50 -5.42 6.51
C GLN A 47 13.75 -5.06 5.23
N PHE A 48 14.30 -5.38 4.06
CA PHE A 48 13.60 -5.14 2.78
C PHE A 48 12.31 -5.95 2.69
N LYS A 49 12.35 -7.25 3.02
CA LYS A 49 11.15 -8.10 3.07
C LYS A 49 10.13 -7.60 4.08
N ASP A 50 10.54 -7.38 5.32
CA ASP A 50 9.64 -6.99 6.42
C ASP A 50 8.99 -5.63 6.15
N THR A 51 9.75 -4.67 5.61
CA THR A 51 9.22 -3.35 5.24
C THR A 51 8.25 -3.45 4.07
N THR A 52 8.58 -4.24 3.05
CA THR A 52 7.69 -4.44 1.89
C THR A 52 6.39 -5.11 2.30
N ILE A 53 6.45 -6.14 3.15
CA ILE A 53 5.26 -6.84 3.67
C ILE A 53 4.40 -5.90 4.51
N ARG A 54 4.98 -5.13 5.44
CA ARG A 54 4.22 -4.15 6.25
C ARG A 54 3.56 -3.08 5.41
N ASN A 55 4.26 -2.57 4.40
CA ASN A 55 3.69 -1.57 3.50
C ASN A 55 2.54 -2.15 2.67
N LEU A 56 2.70 -3.37 2.15
CA LEU A 56 1.63 -4.06 1.42
C LEU A 56 0.41 -4.31 2.31
N ASP A 57 0.63 -4.80 3.54
CA ASP A 57 -0.44 -5.06 4.52
C ASP A 57 -1.21 -3.78 4.87
N SER A 58 -0.49 -2.66 5.05
CA SER A 58 -1.11 -1.35 5.28
C SER A 58 -1.92 -0.87 4.07
N VAL A 59 -1.45 -1.09 2.85
CA VAL A 59 -2.19 -0.72 1.64
C VAL A 59 -3.43 -1.58 1.48
N VAL A 60 -3.34 -2.90 1.72
CA VAL A 60 -4.48 -3.82 1.66
C VAL A 60 -5.54 -3.43 2.69
N SER A 61 -5.13 -3.18 3.94
CA SER A 61 -6.05 -2.75 5.00
C SER A 61 -6.74 -1.42 4.66
N GLN A 62 -6.02 -0.45 4.07
CA GLN A 62 -6.63 0.80 3.62
C GLN A 62 -7.67 0.58 2.50
N LEU A 63 -7.39 -0.33 1.56
CA LEU A 63 -8.34 -0.63 0.48
C LEU A 63 -9.57 -1.37 1.01
N GLU A 64 -9.39 -2.28 1.97
CA GLU A 64 -10.49 -2.98 2.65
C GLU A 64 -11.38 -2.00 3.41
N GLU A 65 -10.80 -1.08 4.18
CA GLU A 65 -11.54 -0.03 4.89
C GLU A 65 -12.29 0.90 3.92
N GLN A 66 -11.64 1.31 2.83
CA GLN A 66 -12.27 2.14 1.80
C GLN A 66 -13.43 1.41 1.12
N THR A 67 -13.26 0.12 0.82
CA THR A 67 -14.30 -0.70 0.18
C THR A 67 -15.48 -0.91 1.12
N SER A 68 -15.22 -1.28 2.37
CA SER A 68 -16.24 -1.44 3.40
C SER A 68 -17.02 -0.13 3.63
N THR A 69 -16.35 1.03 3.61
CA THR A 69 -17.05 2.32 3.70
C THR A 69 -17.97 2.57 2.49
N VAL A 70 -17.54 2.20 1.28
CA VAL A 70 -18.39 2.34 0.08
C VAL A 70 -19.60 1.42 0.16
N GLU A 71 -19.42 0.21 0.66
CA GLU A 71 -20.50 -0.76 0.91
C GLU A 71 -21.51 -0.23 1.94
N ASP A 72 -21.04 0.29 3.07
CA ASP A 72 -21.90 0.90 4.11
C ASP A 72 -22.73 2.06 3.55
N ILE A 73 -22.14 2.91 2.71
CA ILE A 73 -22.86 4.02 2.06
C ILE A 73 -23.91 3.46 1.10
N ALA A 74 -23.59 2.44 0.30
CA ALA A 74 -24.53 1.82 -0.64
C ALA A 74 -25.71 1.17 0.10
N ASP A 75 -25.44 0.44 1.18
CA ASP A 75 -26.47 -0.18 2.02
C ASP A 75 -27.38 0.87 2.65
N TYR A 76 -26.81 1.96 3.17
CA TYR A 76 -27.59 3.09 3.67
C TYR A 76 -28.46 3.72 2.57
N MET A 77 -27.92 3.87 1.36
CA MET A 77 -28.67 4.41 0.22
C MET A 77 -29.85 3.53 -0.16
N ILE A 78 -29.69 2.21 -0.21
CA ILE A 78 -30.78 1.26 -0.51
C ILE A 78 -31.92 1.39 0.51
N LEU A 79 -31.60 1.72 1.76
CA LEU A 79 -32.59 1.90 2.83
C LEU A 79 -33.17 3.33 2.88
N SER A 80 -32.65 4.27 2.09
CA SER A 80 -33.11 5.64 2.10
C SER A 80 -34.56 5.74 1.61
N PRO A 81 -35.49 6.29 2.42
CA PRO A 81 -36.89 6.43 2.03
C PRO A 81 -37.04 7.39 0.85
N ASP A 82 -36.24 8.47 0.81
CA ASP A 82 -36.28 9.46 -0.27
C ASP A 82 -35.82 8.84 -1.59
N LEU A 83 -34.77 8.01 -1.55
CA LEU A 83 -34.28 7.30 -2.73
C LEU A 83 -35.29 6.25 -3.22
N ASN A 84 -35.82 5.44 -2.30
CA ASN A 84 -36.82 4.44 -2.62
C ASN A 84 -38.10 5.06 -3.19
N GLU A 85 -38.51 6.21 -2.69
CA GLU A 85 -39.65 6.95 -3.22
C GLU A 85 -39.33 7.54 -4.60
N TYR A 86 -38.16 8.12 -4.78
CA TYR A 86 -37.70 8.70 -6.04
C TYR A 86 -37.56 7.65 -7.15
N LEU A 87 -37.08 6.46 -6.84
CA LEU A 87 -36.90 5.35 -7.80
C LEU A 87 -38.16 4.48 -7.97
N ARG A 88 -39.24 4.80 -7.25
CA ARG A 88 -40.47 4.02 -7.30
C ARG A 88 -41.10 4.10 -8.70
N PRO A 89 -41.51 2.97 -9.30
CA PRO A 89 -42.12 2.97 -10.63
C PRO A 89 -43.56 3.48 -10.64
N TRP A 90 -44.32 3.27 -9.56
CA TRP A 90 -45.74 3.66 -9.47
C TRP A 90 -46.19 3.93 -8.03
N PRO A 91 -47.06 4.92 -7.77
CA PRO A 91 -47.60 5.91 -8.73
C PRO A 91 -46.57 6.95 -9.17
N GLU A 92 -46.74 7.53 -10.35
CA GLU A 92 -45.87 8.61 -10.84
C GLU A 92 -45.87 9.79 -9.87
N LEU A 93 -44.66 10.29 -9.57
CA LEU A 93 -44.47 11.45 -8.73
C LEU A 93 -44.84 12.71 -9.50
N SER A 94 -45.44 13.69 -8.81
CA SER A 94 -45.56 15.03 -9.39
C SER A 94 -44.17 15.63 -9.61
N ASN A 95 -44.02 16.48 -10.63
CA ASN A 95 -42.74 17.14 -10.93
C ASN A 95 -42.15 17.86 -9.71
N GLU A 96 -42.98 18.55 -8.93
CA GLU A 96 -42.53 19.25 -7.71
C GLU A 96 -41.98 18.28 -6.65
N ARG A 97 -42.66 17.14 -6.45
CA ARG A 97 -42.23 16.14 -5.47
C ARG A 97 -40.97 15.42 -5.91
N SER A 98 -40.86 15.09 -7.20
CA SER A 98 -39.66 14.50 -7.81
C SER A 98 -38.45 15.44 -7.67
N GLU A 99 -38.61 16.73 -7.95
CA GLU A 99 -37.53 17.73 -7.80
C GLU A 99 -37.11 17.97 -6.35
N ASN A 100 -38.05 17.87 -5.39
CA ASN A 100 -37.74 17.98 -3.97
C ASN A 100 -36.96 16.76 -3.46
N LEU A 101 -37.39 15.55 -3.83
CA LEU A 101 -36.70 14.29 -3.51
C LEU A 101 -35.31 14.27 -4.14
N LYS A 102 -35.19 14.66 -5.41
CA LYS A 102 -33.92 14.78 -6.11
C LYS A 102 -32.95 15.69 -5.34
N ARG A 103 -33.37 16.90 -4.96
CA ARG A 103 -32.53 17.82 -4.18
C ARG A 103 -32.11 17.26 -2.82
N ALA A 104 -32.97 16.51 -2.14
CA ALA A 104 -32.64 15.85 -0.87
C ALA A 104 -31.56 14.76 -1.06
N ILE A 105 -31.72 13.90 -2.06
CA ILE A 105 -30.75 12.86 -2.43
C ILE A 105 -29.42 13.50 -2.84
N GLU A 106 -29.46 14.51 -3.70
CA GLU A 106 -28.29 15.25 -4.16
C GLU A 106 -27.50 15.89 -3.01
N GLY A 107 -28.17 16.46 -2.02
CA GLY A 107 -27.53 17.00 -0.81
C GLY A 107 -26.79 15.92 0.00
N MET A 108 -27.42 14.76 0.18
CA MET A 108 -26.79 13.60 0.84
C MET A 108 -25.58 13.09 0.05
N LEU A 109 -25.72 12.88 -1.27
CA LEU A 109 -24.62 12.41 -2.13
C LEU A 109 -23.45 13.40 -2.15
N THR A 110 -23.75 14.70 -2.17
CA THR A 110 -22.76 15.77 -2.09
C THR A 110 -21.95 15.67 -0.80
N PHE A 111 -22.59 15.43 0.34
CA PHE A 111 -21.88 15.22 1.60
C PHE A 111 -20.92 14.02 1.54
N HIS A 112 -21.34 12.90 0.95
CA HIS A 112 -20.47 11.73 0.78
C HIS A 112 -19.31 11.99 -0.20
N LEU A 113 -19.55 12.69 -1.32
CA LEU A 113 -18.51 13.09 -2.29
C LEU A 113 -17.44 13.99 -1.65
N PHE A 114 -17.85 14.98 -0.86
CA PHE A 114 -16.89 15.91 -0.23
C PHE A 114 -16.17 15.30 0.98
N SER A 115 -16.80 14.40 1.71
CA SER A 115 -16.20 13.78 2.90
C SER A 115 -15.20 12.66 2.56
N LYS A 116 -15.37 11.98 1.42
CA LYS A 116 -14.54 10.83 1.03
C LYS A 116 -13.80 11.10 -0.29
N LYS A 117 -12.53 11.52 -0.19
CA LYS A 117 -11.68 11.88 -1.35
C LYS A 117 -11.48 10.78 -2.40
N TYR A 118 -11.75 9.52 -2.05
CA TYR A 118 -11.63 8.38 -2.97
C TYR A 118 -12.90 8.14 -3.80
N ILE A 119 -14.05 8.71 -3.41
CA ILE A 119 -15.29 8.65 -4.20
C ILE A 119 -15.26 9.80 -5.20
N ARG A 120 -15.35 9.49 -6.50
CA ARG A 120 -15.26 10.49 -7.58
C ARG A 120 -16.60 10.89 -8.17
N SER A 121 -17.56 9.98 -8.15
CA SER A 121 -18.90 10.18 -8.68
C SER A 121 -19.90 9.20 -8.05
N PHE A 122 -21.18 9.56 -8.16
CA PHE A 122 -22.32 8.70 -7.88
C PHE A 122 -23.24 8.72 -9.09
N SER A 123 -23.66 7.54 -9.55
CA SER A 123 -24.72 7.39 -10.55
C SER A 123 -25.81 6.50 -10.00
N ILE A 124 -27.06 6.96 -10.11
CA ILE A 124 -28.26 6.25 -9.68
C ILE A 124 -29.21 6.19 -10.87
N GLU A 125 -29.61 4.98 -11.26
CA GLU A 125 -30.52 4.74 -12.37
C GLU A 125 -31.75 3.95 -11.89
N GLY A 126 -32.93 4.52 -12.08
CA GLY A 126 -34.21 3.89 -11.76
C GLY A 126 -34.89 3.27 -12.97
N PHE A 127 -35.65 2.19 -12.75
CA PHE A 127 -36.51 1.58 -13.79
C PHE A 127 -37.69 2.47 -14.21
N ASN A 128 -37.90 3.58 -13.52
CA ASN A 128 -38.94 4.58 -13.79
C ASN A 128 -38.47 5.71 -14.73
N GLY A 129 -37.23 5.63 -15.25
CA GLY A 129 -36.65 6.65 -16.13
C GLY A 129 -36.04 7.85 -15.39
N HIS A 130 -36.06 7.86 -14.06
CA HIS A 130 -35.35 8.86 -13.26
C HIS A 130 -33.87 8.47 -13.10
N ASN A 131 -32.99 9.48 -13.18
CA ASN A 131 -31.55 9.31 -12.97
C ASN A 131 -30.96 10.48 -12.18
N ILE A 132 -29.89 10.19 -11.44
CA ILE A 132 -29.08 11.18 -10.75
C ILE A 132 -27.62 10.84 -11.03
N ASP A 133 -26.87 11.79 -11.58
CA ASP A 133 -25.43 11.70 -11.80
C ASP A 133 -24.74 12.90 -11.13
N MET A 134 -23.75 12.64 -10.29
CA MET A 134 -23.02 13.65 -9.53
C MET A 134 -21.54 13.35 -9.50
N GLY A 135 -20.71 14.40 -9.56
CA GLY A 135 -19.25 14.30 -9.45
C GLY A 135 -18.53 14.47 -10.79
N GLY A 136 -17.33 13.89 -10.90
CA GLY A 136 -16.57 13.92 -12.15
C GLY A 136 -17.23 13.01 -13.19
N ALA A 137 -17.47 13.53 -14.40
CA ALA A 137 -18.15 12.79 -15.48
C ALA A 137 -17.62 11.36 -15.62
N CYS A 138 -18.47 10.38 -15.35
CA CYS A 138 -18.23 9.01 -15.79
C CYS A 138 -18.31 9.01 -17.32
N HIS A 139 -17.16 9.08 -17.98
CA HIS A 139 -17.05 8.71 -19.40
C HIS A 139 -17.26 7.18 -19.50
N CYS A 140 -18.51 6.73 -19.39
CA CYS A 140 -18.92 5.43 -19.89
C CYS A 140 -19.14 5.58 -21.39
N ARG A 141 -18.33 4.88 -22.19
CA ARG A 141 -18.47 4.78 -23.65
C ARG A 141 -18.96 3.39 -23.99
#